data_AF-A0A2V9KTE7-F1
#
_entry.id   AF-A0A2V9KTE7-F1
#
_cell.length_a   1.000
_cell.length_b   1.000
_cell.length_c   1.000
_cell.angle_alpha   90.00
_cell.angle_beta   90.00
_cell.angle_gamma   90.00
#
_symmetry.space_group_name_H-M   'P 1'
#
loop_
_entity.id
_entity.type
_entity.pdbx_description
1 polymer ?
#
loop_
_entity_poly.entity_id
_entity_poly.type
_entity_poly.pdbx_seq_one_letter_code
_entity_poly.pdbx_strand_id
1 'polypeptide(L)' 'MPRIRGQRLMKYFDQAVSLTAGVAFDSIQFFNQYHPNPVFTPKWSDKPLLKSWQKTKPPLGWPR' A
#
# COMPACT_ATOMS: atom_id res chain seq x y z
N MET A 1 -10.63 -30.96 -17.39
CA MET A 1 -9.36 -30.91 -18.16
C MET A 1 -8.22 -31.42 -17.28
N PRO A 2 -7.47 -32.44 -17.70
CA PRO A 2 -6.36 -32.97 -16.90
C PRO A 2 -5.23 -31.94 -16.84
N ARG A 3 -4.95 -31.38 -15.65
CA ARG A 3 -3.83 -30.45 -15.43
C ARG A 3 -2.51 -31.23 -15.50
N ILE A 4 -1.70 -30.90 -16.50
CA ILE A 4 -0.37 -31.46 -16.73
C ILE A 4 0.52 -31.15 -15.52
N ARG A 5 1.39 -32.07 -15.09
CA ARG A 5 2.22 -31.92 -13.87
C ARG A 5 3.01 -30.59 -13.83
N GLY A 6 3.51 -30.13 -14.97
CA GLY A 6 4.22 -28.84 -15.08
C GLY A 6 3.37 -27.62 -14.72
N GLN A 7 2.06 -27.63 -15.03
CA GLN A 7 1.15 -26.54 -14.65
C GLN A 7 0.94 -26.46 -13.13
N ARG A 8 1.01 -27.59 -12.41
CA ARG A 8 0.91 -27.59 -10.94
C ARG A 8 2.17 -26.98 -10.31
N LEU A 9 3.35 -27.32 -10.84
CA LEU A 9 4.61 -26.74 -10.39
C LEU A 9 4.64 -25.21 -10.58
N MET A 10 4.23 -24.73 -11.76
CA MET A 10 4.17 -23.29 -12.02
C MET A 10 3.19 -22.55 -11.10
N LYS A 11 2.09 -23.20 -10.69
CA LYS A 11 1.15 -22.61 -9.71
C LYS A 11 1.75 -22.47 -8.32
N TYR A 12 2.48 -23.49 -7.86
CA TYR A 12 3.17 -23.40 -6.57
C TYR A 12 4.30 -22.37 -6.60
N PHE A 13 4.99 -22.25 -7.73
CA PHE A 13 5.98 -21.20 -7.93
C PHE A 13 5.35 -19.80 -7.85
N ASP A 14 4.29 -19.56 -8.62
CA ASP A 14 3.54 -18.29 -8.61
C ASP A 14 3.00 -17.95 -7.21
N GLN A 15 2.45 -18.95 -6.52
CA GLN A 15 2.00 -18.80 -5.14
C GLN A 15 3.15 -18.45 -4.18
N ALA A 16 4.29 -19.14 -4.30
CA ALA A 16 5.45 -18.88 -3.45
C ALA A 16 6.00 -17.46 -3.65
N VAL A 17 6.08 -16.99 -4.90
CA VAL A 17 6.50 -15.63 -5.23
C VAL A 17 5.52 -14.62 -4.66
N SER A 18 4.22 -14.83 -4.87
CA SER A 18 3.17 -13.91 -4.40
C SER A 18 3.15 -13.77 -2.88
N LEU A 19 3.24 -14.90 -2.15
CA LEU A 19 3.29 -14.91 -0.69
C LEU A 19 4.55 -14.23 -0.17
N THR A 20 5.71 -14.52 -0.77
CA THR A 20 6.97 -13.90 -0.38
C THR A 20 6.94 -12.39 -0.61
N ALA A 21 6.39 -11.93 -1.73
CA ALA A 21 6.23 -10.52 -2.03
C ALA A 21 5.30 -9.81 -1.02
N GLY A 22 4.20 -10.45 -0.63
CA GLY A 22 3.29 -9.94 0.39
C GLY A 22 3.99 -9.76 1.75
N VAL A 23 4.65 -10.82 2.25
CA VAL A 23 5.38 -10.77 3.52
C VAL A 23 6.50 -9.72 3.49
N ALA A 24 7.25 -9.65 2.39
CA ALA A 24 8.31 -8.65 2.22
C ALA A 24 7.72 -7.23 2.28
N PHE A 25 6.63 -6.96 1.55
CA PHE A 25 5.97 -5.66 1.57
C PHE A 25 5.46 -5.28 2.96
N ASP A 26 4.75 -6.18 3.63
CA ASP A 26 4.19 -5.94 4.96
C ASP A 26 5.27 -5.67 6.00
N SER A 27 6.39 -6.41 5.94
CA SER A 27 7.53 -6.17 6.83
C SER A 27 8.12 -4.76 6.61
N ILE A 28 8.32 -4.35 5.37
CA ILE A 28 8.84 -3.01 5.04
C ILE A 28 7.86 -1.92 5.50
N GLN A 29 6.55 -2.09 5.24
CA GLN A 29 5.53 -1.15 5.71
C GLN A 29 5.50 -1.06 7.24
N PHE A 30 5.66 -2.20 7.92
CA PHE A 30 5.72 -2.24 9.38
C PHE A 30 6.87 -1.41 9.93
N PHE A 31 8.05 -1.43 9.32
CA PHE A 31 9.15 -0.56 9.75
C PHE A 31 8.94 0.91 9.35
N ASN A 32 8.40 1.16 8.15
CA ASN A 32 8.16 2.52 7.65
C ASN A 32 7.15 3.32 8.50
N GLN A 33 6.23 2.64 9.19
CA GLN A 33 5.24 3.33 10.04
C GLN A 33 5.88 4.04 11.24
N TYR A 34 7.03 3.57 11.73
CA TYR A 34 7.72 4.15 12.88
C TYR A 34 8.59 5.35 12.50
N HIS A 35 9.01 5.45 11.24
CA HIS A 35 9.79 6.58 10.73
C HIS A 35 9.22 7.08 9.39
N PRO A 36 8.04 7.73 9.41
CA PRO A 36 7.39 8.19 8.20
C PRO A 36 8.19 9.29 7.49
N ASN A 37 8.36 9.15 6.18
CA ASN A 37 9.02 10.16 5.35
C ASN A 37 8.32 11.53 5.44
N PRO A 38 9.09 12.63 5.25
CA PRO A 38 8.55 13.98 5.23
C PRO A 38 7.46 14.13 4.17
N VAL A 39 6.62 15.14 4.37
CA VAL A 39 5.47 15.40 3.53
C VAL A 39 5.92 16.03 2.20
N PHE A 40 5.35 15.57 1.08
CA PHE A 40 5.67 16.10 -0.24
C PHE A 40 4.98 17.44 -0.47
N THR A 41 5.74 18.46 -0.87
CA THR A 41 5.23 19.78 -1.26
C THR A 41 5.37 19.93 -2.77
N PRO A 42 4.27 19.81 -3.54
CA PRO A 42 4.33 20.01 -4.98
C PRO A 42 4.55 21.49 -5.33
N LYS A 43 5.15 21.79 -6.48
CA LYS A 43 5.44 23.17 -6.92
C LYS A 43 4.22 24.09 -7.03
N TRP A 44 3.03 23.52 -7.18
CA TRP A 44 1.77 24.24 -7.34
C TRP A 44 1.03 24.49 -6.01
N SER A 45 1.56 24.00 -4.88
CA SER A 45 0.96 24.22 -3.56
C SER A 45 1.96 24.86 -2.61
N ASP A 46 1.54 25.92 -1.94
CA ASP A 46 2.35 26.59 -0.91
C ASP A 46 2.55 25.71 0.34
N LYS A 47 1.70 24.68 0.51
CA LYS A 47 1.67 23.82 1.70
C LYS A 47 1.92 22.36 1.34
N PRO A 48 2.58 21.59 2.22
CA PRO A 48 2.76 20.16 2.02
C PRO A 48 1.41 19.42 1.97
N LEU A 49 1.33 18.39 1.11
CA LEU A 49 0.12 17.57 0.99
C LEU A 49 -0.10 16.72 2.25
N LEU A 50 -1.10 17.07 3.05
CA LEU A 50 -1.46 16.34 4.26
C LEU A 50 -1.64 14.83 4.02
N LYS A 51 -1.04 14.02 4.90
CA LYS A 51 -1.15 12.56 4.89
C LYS A 51 -2.59 12.15 5.24
N SER A 52 -2.98 10.92 4.89
CA SER A 52 -4.36 10.43 5.08
C SER A 52 -4.86 10.57 6.53
N TRP A 53 -3.99 10.34 7.51
CA TRP A 53 -4.31 10.49 8.94
C TRP A 53 -4.32 11.94 9.46
N GLN A 54 -3.73 12.88 8.71
CA GLN A 54 -3.74 14.32 9.05
C GLN A 54 -4.98 15.02 8.48
N LYS A 55 -5.69 14.38 7.55
CA LYS A 55 -6.89 14.93 6.93
C LYS A 55 -8.06 14.82 7.91
N THR A 56 -8.52 15.97 8.40
CA THR A 56 -9.76 16.06 9.17
C THR A 56 -10.94 16.22 8.22
N LYS A 57 -12.07 15.55 8.47
CA LYS A 57 -13.33 15.93 7.83
C LYS A 57 -13.70 17.31 8.38
N PRO A 58 -13.75 18.37 7.57
CA PRO A 58 -14.25 19.64 8.07
C PRO A 58 -15.70 19.43 8.52
N PRO A 59 -16.17 20.14 9.57
CA PRO A 59 -17.58 20.11 9.92
C PRO A 59 -18.34 20.65 8.71
N LEU A 60 -18.93 19.79 7.89
CA LEU A 60 -19.77 20.31 6.81
C LEU A 60 -21.05 20.79 7.48
N GLY A 61 -21.28 22.10 7.40
CA GLY A 61 -22.43 22.78 7.99
C GLY A 61 -23.77 22.25 7.48
N TRP A 62 -24.83 22.75 8.10
CA TRP A 62 -26.21 22.54 7.67
C TRP A 62 -26.53 23.46 6.47
N PRO A 63 -27.46 23.13 5.55
CA PRO A 63 -28.16 21.86 5.34
C PRO A 63 -27.35 20.91 4.46
N ARG A 64 -27.30 19.64 4.83
CA ARG A 64 -26.96 18.56 3.90
C ARG A 64 -28.20 17.76 3.57
#